data_AF-A0A8S4RHJ3-F1
#
_entry.id   AF-A0A8S4RHJ3-F1
#
_cell.length_a   1.000
_cell.length_b   1.000
_cell.length_c   1.000
_cell.angle_alpha   90.00
_cell.angle_beta   90.00
_cell.angle_gamma   90.00
#
_symmetry.space_group_name_H-M   'P 1'
#
loop_
_entity.id
_entity.type
_entity.pdbx_description
1 polymer ?
#
loop_
_entity_poly.entity_id
_entity_poly.type
_entity_poly.pdbx_seq_one_letter_code
_entity_poly.pdbx_strand_id
1 'polypeptide(L)'
;MLKWAILVNGNVCRKLAAVHPLGSAWSLSSWSEGNSSSSEEEEEEVLTSSFLYMPIIYNLGTLKWYRPFSILPLISKLLERIVHFQLNSFLVNNNILSPYQSGFRRGHSTVTALVKVCDDIRANMDNQLITILALLDFSNAFNTVDFDILLAILKSINISEAAIDWFHSYLNGRQQCVYSQNKFSSYSSLTAGVPQGGVLSPLLFAIFINTVSKQLSSSFHLYADDLQVYIGSPSHSICEGIAEVNNELLSIYTWSNSYGLCVNPNKSQVIIIGSRQQLAKVNFSTLLSVRFNSTDLVLSTTVKNLGPLIDTTLSWSPQVAE
;
A
#
# COMPACT_ATOMS: atom_id res chain seq x y z
N MET A 1 11.00 30.56 -13.58
CA MET A 1 9.83 29.66 -13.46
C MET A 1 9.87 28.74 -14.68
N LEU A 2 10.67 27.66 -14.62
CA LEU A 2 10.86 26.74 -15.74
C LEU A 2 9.76 25.67 -15.70
N LYS A 3 8.75 25.83 -16.54
CA LYS A 3 7.86 24.74 -16.95
C LYS A 3 8.67 23.86 -17.90
N TRP A 4 8.94 22.61 -17.54
CA TRP A 4 9.49 21.65 -18.49
C TRP A 4 8.32 20.97 -19.20
N ALA A 5 7.99 21.46 -20.40
CA ALA A 5 7.31 20.67 -21.42
C ALA A 5 8.38 19.82 -22.12
N ILE A 6 8.27 18.51 -22.08
CA ILE A 6 9.14 17.62 -22.86
C ILE A 6 8.35 17.20 -24.10
N LEU A 7 8.53 17.96 -25.18
CA LEU A 7 8.15 17.58 -26.54
C LEU A 7 9.04 16.41 -26.99
N VAL A 8 8.44 15.30 -27.40
CA VAL A 8 9.12 14.28 -28.22
C VAL A 8 8.29 14.03 -29.46
N ASN A 9 8.63 14.75 -30.52
CA ASN A 9 8.20 14.44 -31.88
C ASN A 9 8.66 13.02 -32.27
N GLY A 10 7.74 12.19 -32.76
CA GLY A 10 8.08 11.02 -33.58
C GLY A 10 7.20 9.79 -33.39
N ASN A 11 6.08 9.75 -34.13
CA ASN A 11 5.38 8.56 -34.65
C ASN A 11 5.63 7.22 -33.92
N VAL A 12 4.76 6.85 -32.98
CA VAL A 12 4.58 5.43 -32.60
C VAL A 12 3.29 4.90 -33.20
N CYS A 13 3.43 4.30 -34.39
CA CYS A 13 2.41 3.49 -35.01
C CYS A 13 1.96 2.34 -34.10
N ARG A 14 0.64 2.12 -34.11
CA ARG A 14 -0.01 0.87 -33.72
C ARG A 14 0.72 -0.36 -34.31
N LYS A 15 1.02 -1.36 -33.47
CA LYS A 15 0.90 -2.80 -33.79
C LYS A 15 1.19 -3.65 -32.54
N LEU A 16 0.13 -4.00 -31.80
CA LEU A 16 0.06 -5.29 -31.12
C LEU A 16 -0.57 -6.27 -32.14
N ALA A 17 0.26 -7.06 -32.80
CA ALA A 17 -0.21 -8.18 -33.61
C ALA A 17 0.83 -9.30 -33.60
N ALA A 18 0.39 -10.45 -33.09
CA ALA A 18 0.78 -11.82 -33.41
C ALA A 18 2.29 -12.18 -33.45
N VAL A 19 2.67 -13.04 -32.50
CA VAL A 19 3.85 -13.90 -32.59
C VAL A 19 3.60 -14.94 -33.69
N HIS A 20 4.42 -14.94 -34.75
CA HIS A 20 4.85 -16.14 -35.48
C HIS A 20 6.18 -15.85 -36.22
N PRO A 21 7.10 -16.83 -36.34
CA PRO A 21 8.47 -16.58 -36.79
C PRO A 21 8.64 -16.84 -38.30
N LEU A 22 9.51 -16.05 -38.95
CA LEU A 22 10.52 -16.46 -39.96
C LEU A 22 10.97 -15.26 -40.82
N GLY A 23 12.30 -15.10 -40.96
CA GLY A 23 12.92 -14.86 -42.27
C GLY A 23 13.11 -13.43 -42.79
N SER A 24 14.40 -13.04 -42.87
CA SER A 24 15.06 -12.22 -43.91
C SER A 24 14.78 -10.70 -44.05
N ALA A 25 15.85 -9.97 -43.73
CA ALA A 25 16.36 -8.68 -44.22
C ALA A 25 15.71 -8.02 -45.45
N TRP A 26 15.44 -6.70 -45.38
CA TRP A 26 15.54 -5.75 -46.49
C TRP A 26 15.89 -4.32 -45.99
N SER A 27 16.50 -3.56 -46.90
CA SER A 27 17.43 -2.43 -46.75
C SER A 27 16.83 -1.02 -46.73
N LEU A 28 17.61 -0.03 -46.27
CA LEU A 28 17.36 1.41 -46.40
C LEU A 28 17.36 1.89 -47.86
N SER A 29 16.41 2.76 -48.22
CA SER A 29 16.62 3.80 -49.24
C SER A 29 15.65 4.98 -49.12
N SER A 30 16.23 6.18 -49.19
CA SER A 30 15.75 7.46 -49.75
C SER A 30 14.65 8.28 -49.06
N TRP A 31 15.11 9.43 -48.55
CA TRP A 31 14.46 10.74 -48.43
C TRP A 31 13.62 11.18 -49.64
N SER A 32 12.57 11.97 -49.38
CA SER A 32 12.18 13.12 -50.20
C SER A 32 11.49 14.18 -49.34
N GLU A 33 12.05 15.40 -49.34
CA GLU A 33 11.50 16.61 -48.72
C GLU A 33 10.24 17.08 -49.44
N GLY A 34 9.22 17.46 -48.65
CA GLY A 34 8.01 18.12 -49.13
C GLY A 34 7.63 19.23 -48.18
N ASN A 35 7.92 20.48 -48.56
CA ASN A 35 7.46 21.68 -47.89
C ASN A 35 5.94 21.81 -48.02
N SER A 36 5.24 21.92 -46.90
CA SER A 36 3.93 22.59 -46.85
C SER A 36 3.75 23.26 -45.50
N SER A 37 3.64 24.58 -45.54
CA SER A 37 3.27 25.47 -44.45
C SER A 37 1.89 25.11 -43.89
N SER A 38 1.84 24.77 -42.60
CA SER A 38 0.60 24.76 -41.82
C SER A 38 0.94 25.17 -40.39
N SER A 39 0.18 26.15 -39.89
CA SER A 39 0.17 26.66 -38.52
C SER A 39 0.31 25.56 -37.46
N GLU A 40 1.41 25.59 -36.72
CA GLU A 40 1.62 24.77 -35.52
C GLU A 40 0.73 25.33 -34.40
N GLU A 41 -0.46 24.76 -34.24
CA GLU A 41 -1.09 24.70 -32.93
C GLU A 41 -0.28 23.68 -32.11
N GLU A 42 0.43 24.15 -31.08
CA GLU A 42 1.10 23.28 -30.11
C GLU A 42 0.02 22.48 -29.36
N GLU A 43 -0.32 21.29 -29.87
CA GLU A 43 -1.00 20.26 -29.09
C GLU A 43 -0.06 19.81 -27.97
N GLU A 44 -0.36 20.23 -26.74
CA GLU A 44 0.32 19.76 -25.54
C GLU A 44 -0.01 18.26 -25.37
N GLU A 45 0.85 17.40 -25.91
CA GLU A 45 0.67 15.95 -25.91
C GLU A 45 0.83 15.42 -24.46
N VAL A 46 -0.29 15.36 -23.74
CA VAL A 46 -0.34 14.79 -22.39
C VAL A 46 0.03 13.32 -22.48
N LEU A 47 1.15 12.95 -21.85
CA LEU A 47 1.55 11.55 -21.67
C LEU A 47 0.45 10.81 -20.89
N THR A 48 -0.46 10.14 -21.60
CA THR A 48 -1.57 9.42 -21.00
C THR A 48 -1.11 8.04 -20.53
N SER A 49 -1.15 7.80 -19.22
CA SER A 49 -1.04 6.45 -18.68
C SER A 49 -2.33 5.69 -19.01
N SER A 50 -2.23 4.61 -19.79
CA SER A 50 -3.37 3.73 -20.05
C SER A 50 -3.56 2.78 -18.86
N PHE A 51 -4.78 2.66 -18.35
CA PHE A 51 -5.09 1.72 -17.26
C PHE A 51 -5.56 0.37 -17.83
N LEU A 52 -5.06 -0.72 -17.27
CA LEU A 52 -5.56 -2.07 -17.51
C LEU A 52 -6.17 -2.61 -16.21
N TYR A 53 -7.37 -3.19 -16.31
CA TYR A 53 -8.05 -3.79 -15.16
C TYR A 53 -7.58 -5.23 -14.95
N MET A 54 -7.18 -5.55 -13.72
CA MET A 54 -6.95 -6.94 -13.31
C MET A 54 -8.11 -7.40 -12.41
N PRO A 55 -8.85 -8.47 -12.77
CA PRO A 55 -9.92 -8.99 -11.93
C PRO A 55 -9.34 -9.71 -10.70
N ILE A 56 -9.94 -9.48 -9.52
CA ILE A 56 -9.73 -10.33 -8.33
C ILE A 56 -10.79 -11.45 -8.36
N ILE A 57 -10.71 -12.36 -9.34
CA ILE A 57 -11.43 -13.66 -9.41
C ILE A 57 -13.00 -13.61 -9.46
N TYR A 58 -13.58 -14.69 -9.99
CA TYR A 58 -14.85 -14.87 -10.72
C TYR A 58 -16.19 -14.42 -10.07
N ASN A 59 -16.56 -13.15 -10.24
CA ASN A 59 -17.95 -12.73 -10.50
C ASN A 59 -17.95 -11.34 -11.16
N LEU A 60 -18.09 -11.28 -12.49
CA LEU A 60 -17.85 -10.09 -13.32
C LEU A 60 -18.87 -8.94 -13.14
N GLY A 61 -19.84 -9.05 -12.22
CA GLY A 61 -20.97 -8.13 -12.11
C GLY A 61 -20.77 -6.91 -11.19
N THR A 62 -19.78 -6.89 -10.29
CA THR A 62 -19.65 -5.80 -9.30
C THR A 62 -18.34 -5.03 -9.44
N LEU A 63 -18.42 -3.71 -9.69
CA LEU A 63 -17.26 -2.82 -9.85
C LEU A 63 -16.30 -2.81 -8.65
N LYS A 64 -16.77 -3.21 -7.46
CA LYS A 64 -15.99 -3.28 -6.21
C LYS A 64 -14.81 -4.27 -6.26
N TRP A 65 -14.80 -5.20 -7.21
CA TRP A 65 -13.78 -6.27 -7.29
C TRP A 65 -12.66 -5.99 -8.29
N TYR A 66 -12.70 -4.86 -8.99
CA TYR A 66 -11.66 -4.46 -9.92
C TYR A 66 -10.60 -3.61 -9.22
N ARG A 67 -9.33 -3.98 -9.35
CA ARG A 67 -8.21 -3.10 -9.00
C ARG A 67 -7.69 -2.41 -10.27
N PRO A 68 -7.72 -1.07 -10.33
CA PRO A 68 -7.13 -0.35 -11.47
C PRO A 68 -5.61 -0.45 -11.42
N PHE A 69 -4.97 -0.76 -12.54
CA PHE A 69 -3.51 -0.74 -12.64
C PHE A 69 -3.06 0.20 -13.76
N SER A 70 -2.09 1.07 -13.46
CA SER A 70 -1.55 2.05 -14.40
C SER A 70 -0.44 1.42 -15.23
N ILE A 71 -0.57 1.43 -16.55
CA ILE A 71 0.55 1.12 -17.45
C ILE A 71 1.24 2.43 -17.78
N LEU A 72 2.38 2.65 -17.14
CA LEU A 72 3.20 3.83 -17.39
C LEU A 72 4.02 3.70 -18.70
N PRO A 73 4.17 4.80 -19.47
CA PRO A 73 5.13 4.87 -20.57
C PRO A 73 6.55 4.53 -20.12
N LEU A 74 7.39 4.03 -21.04
CA LEU A 74 8.75 3.61 -20.74
C LEU A 74 9.59 4.75 -20.11
N ILE A 75 9.49 5.95 -20.66
CA ILE A 75 10.24 7.12 -20.17
C ILE A 75 9.81 7.46 -18.73
N SER A 76 8.51 7.45 -18.44
CA SER A 76 8.00 7.65 -17.07
C SER A 76 8.54 6.59 -16.10
N LYS A 77 8.55 5.31 -16.50
CA LYS A 77 9.14 4.23 -15.69
C LYS A 77 10.63 4.42 -15.43
N LEU A 78 11.38 4.90 -16.42
CA LEU A 78 12.81 5.18 -16.27
C LEU A 78 13.03 6.31 -15.26
N LEU A 79 12.30 7.41 -15.39
CA LEU A 79 12.38 8.55 -14.47
C LEU A 79 11.99 8.15 -13.05
N GLU A 80 10.86 7.45 -12.88
CA GLU A 80 10.45 6.95 -11.57
C GLU A 80 11.51 6.05 -10.93
N ARG A 81 12.21 5.24 -11.73
CA ARG A 81 13.27 4.37 -11.22
C ARG A 81 14.51 5.14 -10.77
N ILE A 82 14.88 6.22 -11.46
CA ILE A 82 15.96 7.12 -11.03
C ILE A 82 15.59 7.79 -9.70
N VAL A 83 14.40 8.38 -9.62
CA VAL A 83 13.92 9.04 -8.40
C VAL A 83 13.78 8.05 -7.26
N HIS A 84 13.23 6.87 -7.51
CA HIS A 84 13.14 5.79 -6.52
C HIS A 84 14.51 5.42 -5.96
N PHE A 85 15.55 5.28 -6.81
CA PHE A 85 16.89 4.96 -6.36
C PHE A 85 17.45 6.03 -5.42
N GLN A 86 17.28 7.31 -5.76
CA GLN A 86 17.74 8.44 -4.93
C GLN A 86 16.96 8.51 -3.62
N LEU A 87 15.63 8.46 -3.68
CA LEU A 87 14.75 8.53 -2.52
C LEU A 87 15.00 7.36 -1.57
N ASN A 88 15.08 6.14 -2.08
CA ASN A 88 15.34 4.96 -1.24
C ASN A 88 16.72 5.06 -0.56
N SER A 89 17.75 5.52 -1.27
CA SER A 89 19.09 5.72 -0.68
C SER A 89 19.03 6.75 0.46
N PHE A 90 18.29 7.85 0.27
CA PHE A 90 18.06 8.85 1.31
C PHE A 90 17.34 8.26 2.53
N LEU A 91 16.24 7.51 2.34
CA LEU A 91 15.47 6.91 3.44
C LEU A 91 16.31 5.94 4.28
N VAL A 92 17.14 5.12 3.62
CA VAL A 92 18.02 4.16 4.28
C VAL A 92 19.12 4.88 5.06
N ASN A 93 19.81 5.83 4.43
CA ASN A 93 20.93 6.54 5.07
C ASN A 93 20.49 7.37 6.30
N ASN A 94 19.23 7.79 6.34
CA ASN A 94 18.67 8.60 7.43
C ASN A 94 17.75 7.80 8.37
N ASN A 95 17.62 6.48 8.20
CA ASN A 95 16.75 5.60 9.01
C ASN A 95 15.31 6.13 9.17
N ILE A 96 14.72 6.63 8.06
CA ILE A 96 13.41 7.30 8.10
C ILE A 96 12.25 6.32 8.36
N LEU A 97 12.33 5.12 7.78
CA LEU A 97 11.30 4.10 7.95
C LEU A 97 11.53 3.30 9.23
N SER A 98 10.45 3.07 9.99
CA SER A 98 10.47 2.20 11.16
C SER A 98 11.08 0.84 10.82
N PRO A 99 11.89 0.24 11.72
CA PRO A 99 12.34 -1.15 11.56
C PRO A 99 11.17 -2.13 11.46
N TYR A 100 10.00 -1.78 12.00
CA TYR A 100 8.77 -2.58 11.96
C TYR A 100 7.88 -2.27 10.75
N GLN A 101 8.37 -1.50 9.76
CA GLN A 101 7.76 -1.39 8.45
C GLN A 101 8.52 -2.26 7.44
N SER A 102 7.86 -3.33 7.01
CA SER A 102 8.39 -4.35 6.08
C SER A 102 7.83 -4.26 4.66
N GLY A 103 6.74 -3.53 4.45
CA GLY A 103 6.14 -3.33 3.14
C GLY A 103 7.07 -2.59 2.18
N PHE A 104 7.18 -3.11 0.95
CA PHE A 104 7.93 -2.48 -0.16
C PHE A 104 9.39 -2.15 0.15
N ARG A 105 9.98 -2.87 1.10
CA ARG A 105 11.33 -2.64 1.58
C ARG A 105 12.25 -3.79 1.18
N ARG A 106 13.43 -3.45 0.67
CA ARG A 106 14.44 -4.44 0.29
C ARG A 106 14.89 -5.24 1.53
N GLY A 107 14.95 -6.57 1.40
CA GLY A 107 15.34 -7.46 2.48
C GLY A 107 14.20 -7.83 3.45
N HIS A 108 12.98 -7.35 3.19
CA HIS A 108 11.79 -7.69 3.95
C HIS A 108 10.80 -8.46 3.06
N SER A 109 9.96 -9.27 3.70
CA SER A 109 8.89 -10.04 3.07
C SER A 109 7.73 -10.24 4.05
N THR A 110 6.61 -10.78 3.56
CA THR A 110 5.52 -11.22 4.43
C THR A 110 6.02 -12.22 5.48
N VAL A 111 6.95 -13.08 5.10
CA VAL A 111 7.57 -14.08 5.99
C VAL A 111 8.37 -13.40 7.09
N THR A 112 9.23 -12.42 6.79
CA THR A 112 10.03 -11.76 7.83
C THR A 112 9.14 -10.98 8.82
N ALA A 113 8.07 -10.36 8.32
CA ALA A 113 7.10 -9.67 9.16
C ALA A 113 6.34 -10.64 10.08
N LEU A 114 5.84 -11.73 9.50
CA LEU A 114 5.15 -12.77 10.26
C LEU A 114 6.06 -13.43 11.30
N VAL A 115 7.30 -13.76 10.93
CA VAL A 115 8.29 -14.35 11.85
C VAL A 115 8.49 -13.44 13.05
N LYS A 116 8.66 -12.12 12.85
CA LYS A 116 8.83 -11.17 13.96
C LYS A 116 7.65 -11.16 14.91
N VAL A 117 6.42 -11.06 14.38
CA VAL A 117 5.20 -11.05 15.20
C VAL A 117 5.03 -12.36 15.95
N CYS A 118 5.23 -13.51 15.29
CA CYS A 118 5.15 -14.81 15.93
C CYS A 118 6.25 -15.03 16.99
N ASP A 119 7.45 -14.51 16.78
CA ASP A 119 8.54 -14.57 17.76
C ASP A 119 8.19 -13.79 19.02
N ASP A 120 7.66 -12.57 18.88
CA ASP A 120 7.21 -11.77 20.04
C ASP A 120 6.07 -12.43 20.80
N ILE A 121 5.11 -13.02 20.07
CA ILE A 121 4.01 -13.76 20.70
C ILE A 121 4.56 -14.97 21.49
N ARG A 122 5.53 -15.71 20.94
CA ARG A 122 6.16 -16.83 21.64
C ARG A 122 6.94 -16.38 22.86
N ALA A 123 7.71 -15.29 22.74
CA ALA A 123 8.40 -14.68 23.88
C ALA A 123 7.41 -14.28 24.99
N ASN A 124 6.24 -13.75 24.63
CA ASN A 124 5.17 -13.48 25.60
C ASN A 124 4.65 -14.77 26.25
N MET A 125 4.44 -15.85 25.48
CA MET A 125 4.02 -17.15 26.04
C MET A 125 5.04 -17.72 27.03
N ASP A 126 6.33 -17.64 26.71
CA ASP A 126 7.42 -18.10 27.58
C ASP A 126 7.41 -17.33 28.91
N ASN A 127 7.12 -16.03 28.84
CA ASN A 127 6.91 -15.15 30.00
C ASN A 127 5.54 -15.31 30.69
N GLN A 128 4.78 -16.36 30.36
CA GLN A 128 3.46 -16.65 30.94
C GLN A 128 2.40 -15.56 30.68
N LEU A 129 2.59 -14.75 29.64
CA LEU A 129 1.66 -13.73 29.18
C LEU A 129 0.74 -14.28 28.08
N ILE A 130 -0.36 -13.57 27.85
CA ILE A 130 -1.25 -13.74 26.72
C ILE A 130 -1.11 -12.51 25.83
N THR A 131 -1.09 -12.70 24.51
CA THR A 131 -1.01 -11.61 23.55
C THR A 131 -2.39 -11.30 22.98
N ILE A 132 -2.81 -10.04 23.06
CA ILE A 132 -3.97 -9.53 22.32
C ILE A 132 -3.43 -8.95 21.01
N LEU A 133 -3.82 -9.52 19.87
CA LEU A 133 -3.38 -9.10 18.55
C LEU A 133 -4.57 -8.55 17.76
N ALA A 134 -4.49 -7.28 17.38
CA ALA A 134 -5.42 -6.62 16.46
C ALA A 134 -4.80 -6.55 15.06
N LEU A 135 -5.55 -7.04 14.07
CA LEU A 135 -5.22 -7.00 12.64
C LEU A 135 -6.15 -5.99 11.97
N LEU A 136 -5.59 -4.90 11.47
CA LEU A 136 -6.34 -3.80 10.86
C LEU A 136 -6.21 -3.82 9.34
N ASP A 137 -7.37 -3.76 8.68
CA ASP A 137 -7.50 -3.71 7.21
C ASP A 137 -7.84 -2.28 6.78
N PHE A 138 -6.95 -1.63 6.01
CA PHE A 138 -7.24 -0.33 5.43
C PHE A 138 -7.99 -0.48 4.10
N SER A 139 -9.13 0.21 3.99
CA SER A 139 -9.92 0.25 2.76
C SER A 139 -9.23 1.09 1.70
N ASN A 140 -8.79 0.44 0.61
CA ASN A 140 -8.35 1.12 -0.61
C ASN A 140 -7.20 2.12 -0.37
N ALA A 141 -6.32 1.84 0.58
CA ALA A 141 -5.36 2.79 1.14
C ALA A 141 -4.49 3.49 0.08
N PHE A 142 -4.03 2.74 -0.92
CA PHE A 142 -3.23 3.28 -2.02
C PHE A 142 -3.91 4.40 -2.79
N ASN A 143 -5.23 4.29 -2.98
CA ASN A 143 -6.00 5.22 -3.79
C ASN A 143 -6.55 6.40 -2.96
N THR A 144 -6.41 6.36 -1.63
CA THR A 144 -6.89 7.41 -0.72
C THR A 144 -5.77 8.32 -0.21
N VAL A 145 -4.52 8.11 -0.62
CA VAL A 145 -3.39 8.97 -0.23
C VAL A 145 -3.62 10.40 -0.70
N ASP A 146 -3.83 11.32 0.23
CA ASP A 146 -3.96 12.73 -0.08
C ASP A 146 -2.61 13.33 -0.53
N PHE A 147 -2.62 14.13 -1.60
CA PHE A 147 -1.41 14.68 -2.19
C PHE A 147 -0.74 15.71 -1.29
N ASP A 148 -1.52 16.60 -0.68
CA ASP A 148 -0.99 17.69 0.15
C ASP A 148 -0.39 17.11 1.43
N ILE A 149 -1.06 16.12 2.03
CA ILE A 149 -0.53 15.40 3.19
C ILE A 149 0.75 14.65 2.82
N LEU A 150 0.80 13.95 1.68
CA LEU A 150 2.01 13.27 1.23
C LEU A 150 3.18 14.25 1.03
N LEU A 151 2.95 15.39 0.40
CA LEU A 151 3.96 16.43 0.22
C LEU A 151 4.43 17.02 1.55
N ALA A 152 3.52 17.26 2.49
CA ALA A 152 3.85 17.72 3.83
C ALA A 152 4.72 16.68 4.58
N ILE A 153 4.42 15.39 4.46
CA ILE A 153 5.24 14.30 5.04
C ILE A 153 6.64 14.31 4.41
N LEU A 154 6.74 14.38 3.08
CA LEU A 154 8.03 14.43 2.37
C LEU A 154 8.87 15.62 2.83
N LYS A 155 8.25 16.78 3.02
CA LYS A 155 8.92 17.98 3.56
C LYS A 155 9.36 17.77 5.01
N SER A 156 8.54 17.13 5.84
CA SER A 156 8.85 16.86 7.26
C SER A 156 10.05 15.93 7.48
N ILE A 157 10.39 15.11 6.48
CA ILE A 157 11.55 14.21 6.51
C ILE A 157 12.79 14.83 5.86
N ASN A 158 12.81 16.15 5.66
CA ASN A 158 13.93 16.93 5.12
C ASN A 158 14.33 16.58 3.67
N ILE A 159 13.35 16.25 2.82
CA ILE A 159 13.57 16.23 1.37
C ILE A 159 13.74 17.67 0.86
N SER A 160 14.64 17.89 -0.10
CA SER A 160 14.92 19.23 -0.64
C SER A 160 13.71 19.85 -1.33
N GLU A 161 13.55 21.18 -1.25
CA GLU A 161 12.43 21.89 -1.89
C GLU A 161 12.34 21.59 -3.40
N ALA A 162 13.47 21.49 -4.11
CA ALA A 162 13.47 21.13 -5.53
C ALA A 162 12.90 19.73 -5.81
N ALA A 163 13.14 18.76 -4.91
CA ALA A 163 12.53 17.44 -5.01
C ALA A 163 11.05 17.46 -4.62
N ILE A 164 10.66 18.27 -3.64
CA ILE A 164 9.24 18.51 -3.30
C ILE A 164 8.48 19.10 -4.49
N ASP A 165 9.04 20.10 -5.17
CA ASP A 165 8.46 20.68 -6.39
C ASP A 165 8.28 19.62 -7.49
N TRP A 166 9.25 18.73 -7.63
CA TRP A 166 9.16 17.59 -8.54
C TRP A 166 8.03 16.63 -8.14
N PHE A 167 7.91 16.26 -6.86
CA PHE A 167 6.80 15.41 -6.39
C PHE A 167 5.44 16.09 -6.57
N HIS A 168 5.34 17.39 -6.31
CA HIS A 168 4.12 18.15 -6.55
C HIS A 168 3.71 18.09 -8.02
N SER A 169 4.67 18.28 -8.94
CA SER A 169 4.42 18.12 -10.38
C SER A 169 4.10 16.68 -10.78
N TYR A 170 4.68 15.69 -10.13
CA TYR A 170 4.44 14.27 -10.41
C TYR A 170 3.03 13.82 -9.99
N LEU A 171 2.49 14.37 -8.90
CA LEU A 171 1.19 13.98 -8.36
C LEU A 171 0.02 14.75 -8.98
N ASN A 172 0.21 16.04 -9.29
CA ASN A 172 -0.84 16.93 -9.77
C ASN A 172 -1.12 16.83 -11.26
N GLY A 173 -2.32 17.26 -11.67
CA GLY A 173 -2.73 17.30 -13.08
C GLY A 173 -3.01 15.92 -13.71
N ARG A 174 -3.01 14.86 -12.90
CA ARG A 174 -3.24 13.50 -13.38
C ARG A 174 -4.71 13.27 -13.70
N GLN A 175 -4.95 12.54 -14.78
CA GLN A 175 -6.27 12.09 -15.20
C GLN A 175 -6.24 10.58 -15.44
N GLN A 176 -7.40 9.95 -15.30
CA GLN A 176 -7.60 8.54 -15.58
C GLN A 176 -8.85 8.32 -16.45
N CYS A 177 -8.83 7.25 -17.23
CA CYS A 177 -9.98 6.78 -17.99
C CYS A 177 -10.00 5.24 -17.97
N VAL A 178 -11.19 4.68 -18.20
CA VAL A 178 -11.46 3.24 -18.24
C VAL A 178 -11.40 2.80 -19.70
N TYR A 179 -10.53 1.83 -20.03
CA TYR A 179 -10.59 1.14 -21.31
C TYR A 179 -11.35 -0.19 -21.17
N SER A 180 -12.47 -0.31 -21.88
CA SER A 180 -13.29 -1.53 -21.89
C SER A 180 -13.99 -1.68 -23.23
N GLN A 181 -14.09 -2.92 -23.74
CA GLN A 181 -14.77 -3.25 -25.00
C GLN A 181 -14.34 -2.35 -26.18
N ASN A 182 -13.03 -2.13 -26.34
CA ASN A 182 -12.44 -1.25 -27.37
C ASN A 182 -12.87 0.23 -27.30
N LYS A 183 -13.37 0.71 -26.16
CA LYS A 183 -13.74 2.10 -25.95
C LYS A 183 -13.11 2.66 -24.68
N PHE A 184 -12.79 3.95 -24.73
CA PHE A 184 -12.38 4.72 -23.56
C PHE A 184 -13.61 5.40 -22.95
N SER A 185 -13.67 5.47 -21.62
CA SER A 185 -14.57 6.37 -20.91
C SER A 185 -14.13 7.83 -21.06
N SER A 186 -14.95 8.75 -20.56
CA SER A 186 -14.46 10.11 -20.30
C SER A 186 -13.30 10.08 -19.30
N TYR A 187 -12.41 11.06 -19.46
CA TYR A 187 -11.34 11.31 -18.49
C TYR A 187 -11.93 11.86 -17.19
N SER A 188 -11.31 11.48 -16.08
CA SER A 188 -11.62 11.94 -14.73
C SER A 188 -10.33 12.34 -14.03
N SER A 189 -10.31 13.52 -13.43
CA SER A 189 -9.15 13.99 -12.67
C SER A 189 -8.93 13.14 -11.41
N LEU A 190 -7.67 12.82 -11.14
CA LEU A 190 -7.24 12.16 -9.91
C LEU A 190 -6.89 13.22 -8.87
N THR A 191 -7.60 13.22 -7.75
CA THR A 191 -7.38 14.14 -6.62
C THR A 191 -6.67 13.50 -5.44
N ALA A 192 -6.52 12.16 -5.45
CA ALA A 192 -5.85 11.39 -4.40
C ALA A 192 -5.27 10.09 -4.99
N GLY A 193 -4.43 9.44 -4.20
CA GLY A 193 -3.88 8.12 -4.42
C GLY A 193 -2.53 8.11 -5.15
N VAL A 194 -1.65 7.19 -4.77
CA VAL A 194 -0.42 6.93 -5.54
C VAL A 194 -0.72 5.97 -6.70
N PRO A 195 -0.13 6.15 -7.89
CA PRO A 195 -0.52 5.38 -9.07
C PRO A 195 -0.21 3.89 -8.89
N GLN A 196 -1.23 3.04 -8.79
CA GLN A 196 -1.02 1.58 -8.71
C GLN A 196 -0.28 1.10 -9.96
N GLY A 197 0.83 0.38 -9.80
CA GLY A 197 1.69 -0.06 -10.89
C GLY A 197 2.88 0.84 -11.23
N GLY A 198 3.00 1.99 -10.57
CA GLY A 198 4.21 2.80 -10.58
C GLY A 198 5.37 2.13 -9.85
N VAL A 199 6.59 2.41 -10.31
CA VAL A 199 7.83 1.99 -9.63
C VAL A 199 7.98 2.76 -8.32
N LEU A 200 7.57 4.02 -8.32
CA LEU A 200 7.74 4.94 -7.19
C LEU A 200 6.61 4.84 -6.15
N SER A 201 5.41 4.49 -6.60
CA SER A 201 4.19 4.47 -5.77
C SER A 201 4.27 3.64 -4.50
N PRO A 202 4.84 2.42 -4.50
CA PRO A 202 4.94 1.62 -3.29
C PRO A 202 5.85 2.26 -2.24
N LEU A 203 6.93 2.94 -2.68
CA LEU A 203 7.84 3.65 -1.80
C LEU A 203 7.18 4.90 -1.18
N LEU A 204 6.43 5.66 -1.99
CA LEU A 204 5.65 6.80 -1.50
C LEU A 204 4.59 6.37 -0.47
N PHE A 205 3.88 5.28 -0.75
CA PHE A 205 2.92 4.71 0.20
C PHE A 205 3.60 4.24 1.48
N ALA A 206 4.76 3.58 1.39
CA ALA A 206 5.53 3.17 2.55
C ALA A 206 5.93 4.36 3.43
N ILE A 207 6.37 5.48 2.85
CA ILE A 207 6.65 6.73 3.59
C ILE A 207 5.39 7.26 4.28
N PHE A 208 4.27 7.30 3.55
CA PHE A 208 3.01 7.82 4.03
C PHE A 208 2.50 7.04 5.25
N ILE A 209 2.29 5.73 5.09
CA ILE A 209 1.72 4.86 6.13
C ILE A 209 2.67 4.73 7.34
N ASN A 210 3.99 4.85 7.13
CA ASN A 210 4.97 4.78 8.21
C ASN A 210 4.76 5.85 9.29
N THR A 211 4.06 6.95 9.01
CA THR A 211 3.73 7.97 10.01
C THR A 211 2.89 7.45 11.18
N VAL A 212 2.11 6.38 10.99
CA VAL A 212 1.35 5.72 12.08
C VAL A 212 2.28 5.20 13.18
N SER A 213 3.52 4.84 12.85
CA SER A 213 4.50 4.34 13.84
C SER A 213 4.77 5.31 14.97
N LYS A 214 4.58 6.62 14.72
CA LYS A 214 4.76 7.68 15.74
C LYS A 214 3.56 7.83 16.68
N GLN A 215 2.45 7.18 16.35
CA GLN A 215 1.19 7.23 17.11
C GLN A 215 1.05 6.04 18.06
N LEU A 216 1.89 5.03 17.90
CA LEU A 216 1.81 3.76 18.62
C LEU A 216 2.85 3.70 19.72
N SER A 217 2.44 3.23 20.90
CA SER A 217 3.34 2.95 22.03
C SER A 217 3.60 1.46 22.24
N SER A 218 2.65 0.64 21.80
CA SER A 218 2.68 -0.82 21.81
C SER A 218 3.53 -1.41 20.67
N SER A 219 3.74 -2.72 20.73
CA SER A 219 4.36 -3.46 19.65
C SER A 219 3.44 -3.48 18.43
N PHE A 220 4.03 -3.23 17.26
CA PHE A 220 3.30 -3.24 16.01
C PHE A 220 4.16 -3.82 14.88
N HIS A 221 3.52 -4.17 13.78
CA HIS A 221 4.20 -4.48 12.54
C HIS A 221 3.37 -4.03 11.35
N LEU A 222 4.00 -3.36 10.41
CA LEU A 222 3.41 -2.90 9.16
C LEU A 222 3.94 -3.72 7.99
N TYR A 223 3.03 -4.12 7.11
CA TYR A 223 3.36 -4.67 5.80
C TYR A 223 2.41 -4.11 4.76
N ALA A 224 2.91 -3.22 3.90
CA ALA A 224 2.08 -2.47 2.98
C ALA A 224 0.95 -1.74 3.74
N ASP A 225 -0.31 -2.04 3.43
CA ASP A 225 -1.50 -1.52 4.10
C ASP A 225 -1.97 -2.39 5.28
N ASP A 226 -1.39 -3.56 5.53
CA ASP A 226 -1.71 -4.37 6.70
C ASP A 226 -0.99 -3.83 7.95
N LEU A 227 -1.75 -3.43 8.97
CA LEU A 227 -1.23 -3.00 10.28
C LEU A 227 -1.62 -4.01 11.36
N GLN A 228 -0.62 -4.48 12.09
CA GLN A 228 -0.76 -5.38 13.22
C GLN A 228 -0.35 -4.65 14.49
N VAL A 229 -1.19 -4.68 15.52
CA VAL A 229 -0.90 -4.09 16.84
C VAL A 229 -1.10 -5.18 17.88
N TYR A 230 -0.13 -5.35 18.78
CA TYR A 230 -0.20 -6.42 19.76
C TYR A 230 0.42 -6.05 21.10
N ILE A 231 -0.22 -6.53 22.15
CA ILE A 231 0.15 -6.27 23.54
C ILE A 231 0.16 -7.59 24.30
N GLY A 232 1.26 -7.85 25.02
CA GLY A 232 1.36 -8.95 25.97
C GLY A 232 0.81 -8.52 27.34
N SER A 233 -0.09 -9.29 27.92
CA SER A 233 -0.70 -9.02 29.21
C SER A 233 -0.83 -10.31 30.05
N PRO A 234 -0.62 -10.25 31.38
CA PRO A 234 -0.94 -11.37 32.25
C PRO A 234 -2.42 -11.77 32.15
N SER A 235 -2.72 -13.06 32.30
CA SER A 235 -4.09 -13.57 32.16
C SER A 235 -5.10 -12.93 33.12
N HIS A 236 -4.66 -12.52 34.31
CA HIS A 236 -5.50 -11.91 35.35
C HIS A 236 -5.76 -10.42 35.13
N SER A 237 -4.95 -9.76 34.31
CA SER A 237 -5.05 -8.33 33.96
C SER A 237 -5.42 -8.12 32.49
N ILE A 238 -5.99 -9.14 31.83
CA ILE A 238 -6.32 -9.11 30.39
C ILE A 238 -7.25 -7.94 30.02
N CYS A 239 -8.14 -7.52 30.93
CA CYS A 239 -9.00 -6.37 30.71
C CYS A 239 -8.21 -5.05 30.62
N GLU A 240 -7.10 -4.91 31.36
CA GLU A 240 -6.19 -3.78 31.24
C GLU A 240 -5.47 -3.81 29.89
N GLY A 241 -4.99 -4.99 29.47
CA GLY A 241 -4.42 -5.17 28.13
C GLY A 241 -5.41 -4.82 27.00
N ILE A 242 -6.69 -5.18 27.15
CA ILE A 242 -7.74 -4.80 26.19
C ILE A 242 -7.96 -3.29 26.20
N ALA A 243 -7.92 -2.64 27.37
CA ALA A 243 -8.02 -1.19 27.47
C ALA A 243 -6.84 -0.50 26.77
N GLU A 244 -5.61 -1.02 26.92
CA GLU A 244 -4.44 -0.53 26.21
C GLU A 244 -4.58 -0.69 24.69
N VAL A 245 -5.02 -1.85 24.20
CA VAL A 245 -5.29 -2.05 22.76
C VAL A 245 -6.35 -1.05 22.28
N ASN A 246 -7.42 -0.82 23.04
CA ASN A 246 -8.45 0.16 22.67
C ASN A 246 -7.90 1.60 22.59
N ASN A 247 -6.97 1.98 23.47
CA ASN A 247 -6.30 3.27 23.41
C ASN A 247 -5.45 3.40 22.13
N GLU A 248 -4.72 2.36 21.75
CA GLU A 248 -3.95 2.31 20.50
C GLU A 248 -4.86 2.41 19.28
N LEU A 249 -5.98 1.68 19.27
CA LEU A 249 -6.98 1.75 18.20
C LEU A 249 -7.61 3.14 18.08
N LEU A 250 -7.78 3.87 19.19
CA LEU A 250 -8.24 5.26 19.17
C LEU A 250 -7.19 6.21 18.57
N SER A 251 -5.91 6.03 18.91
CA SER A 251 -4.80 6.78 18.29
C SER A 251 -4.73 6.52 16.78
N ILE A 252 -4.91 5.27 16.36
CA ILE A 252 -4.96 4.91 14.93
C ILE A 252 -6.17 5.54 14.25
N TYR A 253 -7.34 5.54 14.88
CA TYR A 253 -8.54 6.16 14.33
C TYR A 253 -8.38 7.67 14.13
N THR A 254 -7.84 8.38 15.14
CA THR A 254 -7.62 9.83 15.04
C THR A 254 -6.59 10.15 13.95
N TRP A 255 -5.48 9.40 13.93
CA TRP A 255 -4.47 9.50 12.88
C TRP A 255 -5.05 9.20 11.50
N SER A 256 -5.72 8.07 11.29
CA SER A 256 -6.21 7.66 9.98
C SER A 256 -7.16 8.69 9.40
N ASN A 257 -8.07 9.25 10.22
CA ASN A 257 -8.98 10.30 9.78
C ASN A 257 -8.24 11.58 9.39
N SER A 258 -7.24 11.99 10.17
CA SER A 258 -6.44 13.19 9.85
C SER A 258 -5.56 13.01 8.61
N TYR A 259 -5.26 11.77 8.22
CA TYR A 259 -4.48 11.42 7.02
C TYR A 259 -5.36 10.96 5.83
N GLY A 260 -6.69 11.05 5.94
CA GLY A 260 -7.61 10.66 4.85
C GLY A 260 -7.65 9.15 4.57
N LEU A 261 -7.20 8.32 5.52
CA LEU A 261 -7.25 6.85 5.42
C LEU A 261 -8.47 6.30 6.14
N CYS A 262 -9.05 5.25 5.55
CA CYS A 262 -10.21 4.56 6.11
C CYS A 262 -9.81 3.14 6.55
N VAL A 263 -9.93 2.84 7.83
CA VAL A 263 -9.88 1.45 8.33
C VAL A 263 -11.24 0.79 8.11
N ASN A 264 -11.26 -0.51 7.81
CA ASN A 264 -12.45 -1.33 7.68
C ASN A 264 -12.67 -2.18 8.95
N PRO A 265 -13.53 -1.76 9.89
CA PRO A 265 -13.75 -2.53 11.11
C PRO A 265 -14.31 -3.94 10.84
N ASN A 266 -15.11 -4.10 9.77
CA ASN A 266 -15.74 -5.39 9.44
C ASN A 266 -14.75 -6.42 8.86
N LYS A 267 -13.61 -5.97 8.33
CA LYS A 267 -12.53 -6.84 7.87
C LYS A 267 -11.38 -6.95 8.87
N SER A 268 -11.33 -6.02 9.82
CA SER A 268 -10.37 -6.04 10.92
C SER A 268 -10.79 -7.09 11.95
N GLN A 269 -9.81 -7.75 12.55
CA GLN A 269 -10.04 -8.87 13.47
C GLN A 269 -9.14 -8.77 14.68
N VAL A 270 -9.58 -9.36 15.78
CA VAL A 270 -8.79 -9.49 16.99
C VAL A 270 -8.67 -10.96 17.34
N ILE A 271 -7.50 -11.37 17.81
CA ILE A 271 -7.27 -12.70 18.35
C ILE A 271 -6.49 -12.59 19.66
N ILE A 272 -6.89 -13.42 20.63
CA ILE A 272 -6.18 -13.54 21.91
C ILE A 272 -5.39 -14.85 21.86
N ILE A 273 -4.06 -14.73 21.91
CA ILE A 273 -3.12 -15.82 21.66
C ILE A 273 -2.31 -16.09 22.93
N GLY A 274 -2.20 -17.36 23.35
CA GLY A 274 -1.46 -17.73 24.55
C GLY A 274 -1.27 -19.24 24.68
N SER A 275 -0.53 -19.67 25.70
CA SER A 275 -0.46 -21.09 26.04
C SER A 275 -1.82 -21.59 26.52
N ARG A 276 -2.10 -22.88 26.34
CA ARG A 276 -3.37 -23.49 26.79
C ARG A 276 -3.63 -23.26 28.28
N GLN A 277 -2.57 -23.29 29.10
CA GLN A 277 -2.66 -23.07 30.54
C GLN A 277 -3.04 -21.62 30.89
N GLN A 278 -2.53 -20.63 30.15
CA GLN A 278 -2.86 -19.22 30.42
C GLN A 278 -4.24 -18.87 29.87
N LEU A 279 -4.58 -19.34 28.67
CA LEU A 279 -5.92 -19.12 28.08
C LEU A 279 -7.03 -19.73 28.93
N ALA A 280 -6.80 -20.88 29.58
CA ALA A 280 -7.77 -21.49 30.48
C ALA A 280 -8.10 -20.64 31.73
N LYS A 281 -7.26 -19.65 32.06
CA LYS A 281 -7.50 -18.72 33.18
C LYS A 281 -8.33 -17.51 32.78
N VAL A 282 -8.54 -17.28 31.48
CA VAL A 282 -9.28 -16.12 30.97
C VAL A 282 -10.76 -16.47 30.88
N ASN A 283 -11.60 -15.62 31.48
CA ASN A 283 -13.04 -15.70 31.30
C ASN A 283 -13.45 -14.84 30.09
N PHE A 284 -13.61 -15.48 28.93
CA PHE A 284 -13.99 -14.81 27.68
C PHE A 284 -15.38 -14.15 27.72
N SER A 285 -16.27 -14.61 28.59
CA SER A 285 -17.64 -14.06 28.70
C SER A 285 -17.70 -12.67 29.36
N THR A 286 -16.63 -12.31 30.10
CA THR A 286 -16.54 -11.04 30.83
C THR A 286 -15.57 -10.05 30.21
N LEU A 287 -15.01 -10.36 29.04
CA LEU A 287 -14.06 -9.48 28.37
C LEU A 287 -14.76 -8.22 27.85
N LEU A 288 -14.06 -7.10 27.99
CA LEU A 288 -14.45 -5.87 27.32
C LEU A 288 -14.34 -6.05 25.79
N SER A 289 -15.26 -5.45 25.04
CA SER A 289 -15.14 -5.40 23.58
C SER A 289 -13.86 -4.65 23.19
N VAL A 290 -13.14 -5.20 22.21
CA VAL A 290 -12.10 -4.45 21.50
C VAL A 290 -12.79 -3.62 20.41
N ARG A 291 -12.59 -2.31 20.41
CA ARG A 291 -13.35 -1.37 19.59
C ARG A 291 -12.44 -0.54 18.71
N PHE A 292 -12.84 -0.40 17.46
CA PHE A 292 -12.34 0.65 16.59
C PHE A 292 -13.38 1.76 16.51
N ASN A 293 -13.13 2.86 17.24
CA ASN A 293 -14.10 3.92 17.49
C ASN A 293 -15.40 3.37 18.13
N SER A 294 -16.54 3.44 17.42
CA SER A 294 -17.84 2.95 17.90
C SER A 294 -18.15 1.52 17.48
N THR A 295 -17.26 0.86 16.74
CA THR A 295 -17.51 -0.48 16.18
C THR A 295 -16.70 -1.53 16.92
N ASP A 296 -17.38 -2.56 17.41
CA ASP A 296 -16.74 -3.74 18.03
C ASP A 296 -16.04 -4.56 16.94
N LEU A 297 -14.74 -4.85 17.13
CA LEU A 297 -13.98 -5.74 16.26
C LEU A 297 -14.28 -7.19 16.61
N VAL A 298 -14.28 -8.06 15.60
CA VAL A 298 -14.59 -9.48 15.77
C VAL A 298 -13.43 -10.16 16.50
N LEU A 299 -13.72 -10.73 17.68
CA LEU A 299 -12.82 -11.65 18.38
C LEU A 299 -12.90 -13.04 17.74
N SER A 300 -11.85 -13.43 17.05
CA SER A 300 -11.74 -14.69 16.32
C SER A 300 -10.85 -15.69 17.05
N THR A 301 -11.13 -16.98 16.90
CA THR A 301 -10.26 -18.07 17.36
C THR A 301 -9.21 -18.47 16.32
N THR A 302 -9.39 -18.04 15.07
CA THR A 302 -8.46 -18.25 13.97
C THR A 302 -8.52 -17.05 13.02
N VAL A 303 -7.37 -16.53 12.61
CA VAL A 303 -7.25 -15.34 11.76
C VAL A 303 -6.26 -15.57 10.63
N LYS A 304 -6.45 -14.90 9.49
CA LYS A 304 -5.48 -14.88 8.40
C LYS A 304 -4.54 -13.70 8.57
N ASN A 305 -3.24 -13.95 8.68
CA ASN A 305 -2.24 -12.90 8.89
C ASN A 305 -1.13 -12.99 7.83
N LEU A 306 -1.08 -12.01 6.91
CA LEU A 306 -0.13 -11.95 5.79
C LEU A 306 -0.06 -13.23 4.92
N GLY A 307 -1.14 -14.01 4.88
CA GLY A 307 -1.21 -15.26 4.13
C GLY A 307 -1.72 -16.43 4.98
N PRO A 308 -0.93 -16.95 5.92
CA PRO A 308 -1.31 -18.13 6.69
C PRO A 308 -2.37 -17.87 7.76
N LEU A 309 -3.07 -18.95 8.15
CA LEU A 309 -3.98 -19.02 9.28
C LEU A 309 -3.22 -19.21 10.59
N ILE A 310 -3.58 -18.41 11.60
CA ILE A 310 -3.05 -18.45 12.95
C ILE A 310 -4.20 -18.73 13.92
N ASP A 311 -4.02 -19.68 14.82
CA ASP A 311 -4.95 -20.00 15.91
C ASP A 311 -4.48 -19.42 17.26
N THR A 312 -5.37 -19.47 18.27
CA THR A 312 -5.12 -18.93 19.61
C THR A 312 -3.93 -19.55 20.34
N THR A 313 -3.40 -20.68 19.88
CA THR A 313 -2.25 -21.35 20.50
C THR A 313 -0.99 -21.39 19.64
N LEU A 314 -1.00 -20.74 18.46
CA LEU A 314 0.05 -20.89 17.44
C LEU A 314 0.38 -22.36 17.12
N SER A 315 -0.62 -23.24 17.13
CA SER A 315 -0.48 -24.64 16.77
C SER A 315 -0.38 -24.85 15.27
N TRP A 316 -0.86 -23.88 14.47
CA TRP A 316 -0.95 -23.94 13.01
C TRP A 316 -1.86 -25.06 12.48
N SER A 317 -2.61 -25.73 13.37
CA SER A 317 -3.50 -26.85 13.01
C SER A 317 -4.52 -26.46 11.93
N PRO A 318 -5.18 -25.27 11.98
CA PRO A 318 -6.11 -24.88 10.93
C PRO A 318 -5.44 -24.67 9.57
N GLN A 319 -4.20 -24.18 9.53
CA GLN A 319 -3.47 -23.97 8.27
C GLN A 319 -3.10 -25.27 7.57
N VAL A 320 -2.76 -26.31 8.35
CA VAL A 320 -2.39 -27.63 7.80
C VAL A 320 -3.63 -28.40 7.33
N ALA A 321 -4.82 -28.04 7.82
CA ALA A 321 -6.08 -28.67 7.48
C ALA A 321 -6.79 -28.08 6.23
N GLU A 322 -6.34 -26.92 5.73
CA GLU A 322 -6.75 -26.31 4.44
C GLU A 322 -6.19 -27.09 3.24
#